data_AF-A0A645HSS8-F1
#
_entry.id   AF-A0A645HSS8-F1
#
_cell.length_a   1.000
_cell.length_b   1.000
_cell.length_c   1.000
_cell.angle_alpha   90.00
_cell.angle_beta   90.00
_cell.angle_gamma   90.00
#
_symmetry.space_group_name_H-M   'P 1'
#
loop_
_entity.id
_entity.type
_entity.pdbx_description
1 polymer ?
#
loop_
_entity_poly.entity_id
_entity_poly.type
_entity_poly.pdbx_seq_one_letter_code
_entity_poly.pdbx_strand_id
1 'polypeptide(L)'
;MFGLLSELHHRYGFNDLHIVAHSMGGLVSRGYLKTCAGTDTCRYLRSFISISSPFGGHEAARSGVDYAPAVIPVWRSMVPSSRFLRTLFAEPPPAGVAHHLLFGYRNNAVVGSGSSDGTVSLSSQLRPEAQNQAASVRGFDEDHMSILDAVEVLGYINRLLEAR
;
A
#
# COMPACT_ATOMS: atom_id res chain seq x y z
N MET A 1 11.28 9.84 -1.02
CA MET A 1 11.51 8.46 -1.51
C MET A 1 12.55 8.41 -2.63
N PHE A 2 12.41 9.18 -3.72
CA PHE A 2 13.40 9.21 -4.82
C PHE A 2 14.86 9.40 -4.37
N GLY A 3 15.18 10.50 -3.70
CA GLY A 3 16.57 10.77 -3.29
C GLY A 3 17.17 9.67 -2.39
N LEU A 4 16.37 9.09 -1.49
CA LEU A 4 16.79 7.97 -0.65
C LEU A 4 17.08 6.71 -1.48
N LEU A 5 16.17 6.34 -2.39
CA LEU A 5 16.36 5.14 -3.22
C LEU A 5 17.51 5.30 -4.21
N SER A 6 17.70 6.49 -4.77
CA SER A 6 18.86 6.79 -5.62
C SER A 6 20.17 6.68 -4.84
N GLU A 7 20.21 7.17 -3.60
CA GLU A 7 21.38 7.05 -2.73
C GLU A 7 21.67 5.60 -2.37
N LEU A 8 20.64 4.82 -1.99
CA LEU A 8 20.80 3.41 -1.70
C LEU A 8 21.28 2.63 -2.92
N HIS A 9 20.74 2.92 -4.10
CA HIS A 9 21.19 2.30 -5.34
C HIS A 9 22.65 2.66 -5.66
N HIS A 10 23.04 3.92 -5.47
CA HIS A 10 24.41 4.35 -5.67
C HIS A 10 25.39 3.68 -4.69
N ARG A 11 25.01 3.53 -3.42
CA ARG A 11 25.86 2.92 -2.38
C ARG A 11 26.01 1.40 -2.51
N TYR A 12 24.93 0.71 -2.83
CA TYR A 12 24.88 -0.76 -2.77
C TYR A 12 24.87 -1.44 -4.14
N GLY A 13 24.65 -0.70 -5.23
CA GLY A 13 24.71 -1.24 -6.60
C GLY A 13 23.72 -2.37 -6.89
N PHE A 14 22.60 -2.42 -6.18
CA PHE A 14 21.61 -3.49 -6.37
C PHE A 14 20.95 -3.38 -7.75
N ASN A 15 20.75 -4.51 -8.42
CA ASN A 15 20.05 -4.56 -9.70
C ASN A 15 18.55 -4.76 -9.55
N ASP A 16 18.13 -5.27 -8.39
CA ASP A 16 16.75 -5.65 -8.09
C ASP A 16 16.31 -4.98 -6.78
N LEU A 17 15.13 -4.35 -6.82
CA LEU A 17 14.47 -3.76 -5.66
C LEU A 17 13.04 -4.27 -5.56
N HIS A 18 12.71 -4.78 -4.38
CA HIS A 18 11.35 -5.10 -3.98
C HIS A 18 10.92 -4.12 -2.90
N ILE A 19 9.72 -3.56 -3.04
CA ILE A 19 9.16 -2.65 -2.03
C ILE A 19 8.09 -3.40 -1.25
N VAL A 20 8.29 -3.57 0.04
CA VAL A 20 7.26 -4.08 0.96
C VAL A 20 6.76 -2.90 1.79
N ALA A 21 5.46 -2.66 1.78
CA ALA A 21 4.88 -1.50 2.44
C ALA A 21 3.59 -1.84 3.16
N HIS A 22 3.48 -1.40 4.42
CA HIS A 22 2.32 -1.60 5.27
C HIS A 22 1.52 -0.30 5.43
N SER A 23 0.20 -0.44 5.52
CA SER A 23 -0.72 0.65 5.83
C SER A 23 -0.50 1.86 4.92
N MET A 24 -0.33 3.06 5.48
CA MET A 24 -0.03 4.28 4.72
C MET A 24 1.24 4.17 3.85
N GLY A 25 2.19 3.30 4.19
CA GLY A 25 3.37 3.04 3.37
C GLY A 25 3.00 2.60 1.96
N GLY A 26 1.90 1.83 1.77
CA GLY A 26 1.45 1.44 0.45
C GLY A 26 0.98 2.61 -0.41
N LEU A 27 0.39 3.64 0.21
CA LEU A 27 0.02 4.88 -0.48
C LEU A 27 1.25 5.64 -0.96
N VAL A 28 2.26 5.78 -0.10
CA VAL A 28 3.52 6.46 -0.42
C VAL A 28 4.25 5.73 -1.54
N SER A 29 4.40 4.41 -1.41
CA SER A 29 5.06 3.55 -2.40
C SER A 29 4.33 3.57 -3.73
N ARG A 30 3.00 3.50 -3.74
CA ARG A 30 2.22 3.59 -4.97
C ARG A 30 2.33 4.96 -5.64
N GLY A 31 2.38 6.03 -4.85
CA GLY A 31 2.66 7.38 -5.36
C GLY A 31 4.04 7.50 -5.99
N TYR A 32 5.05 6.85 -5.40
CA TYR A 32 6.38 6.75 -6.00
C TYR A 32 6.37 6.00 -7.34
N LEU A 33 5.71 4.83 -7.39
CA LEU A 33 5.62 4.02 -8.62
C LEU A 33 5.01 4.80 -9.78
N LYS A 34 3.94 5.56 -9.50
CA LYS A 34 3.31 6.44 -10.49
C LYS A 34 4.29 7.48 -11.04
N THR A 35 5.04 8.15 -10.16
CA THR A 35 6.02 9.16 -10.58
C THR A 35 7.17 8.54 -11.36
N CYS A 36 7.67 7.37 -10.91
CA CYS A 36 8.83 6.74 -11.53
C CYS A 36 8.50 6.10 -12.89
N ALA A 37 7.25 5.64 -13.08
CA ALA A 37 6.75 5.22 -14.39
C ALA A 37 6.83 6.36 -15.42
N GLY A 38 6.51 7.59 -15.00
CA GLY A 38 6.56 8.76 -15.88
C GLY A 38 7.97 9.26 -16.23
N THR A 39 9.00 8.86 -15.47
CA THR A 39 10.39 9.31 -15.64
C THR A 39 11.36 8.21 -16.05
N ASP A 40 10.91 6.94 -16.10
CA ASP A 40 11.73 5.75 -16.40
C ASP A 40 12.97 5.59 -15.49
N THR A 41 12.86 6.02 -14.23
CA THR A 41 13.98 6.01 -13.26
C THR A 41 13.94 4.83 -12.29
N CYS A 42 13.06 3.84 -12.50
CA CYS A 42 12.86 2.71 -11.59
C CYS A 42 13.01 1.34 -12.27
N ARG A 43 13.89 1.24 -13.27
CA ARG A 43 14.16 -0.01 -14.03
C ARG A 43 14.70 -1.17 -13.18
N TYR A 44 15.25 -0.89 -12.00
CA TYR A 44 15.70 -1.90 -11.03
C TYR A 44 14.55 -2.44 -10.16
N LEU A 45 13.34 -1.87 -10.24
CA LEU A 45 12.22 -2.30 -9.43
C LEU A 45 11.57 -3.56 -10.02
N ARG A 46 11.29 -4.55 -9.17
CA ARG A 46 10.76 -5.87 -9.57
C ARG A 46 9.37 -6.12 -9.04
N SER A 47 9.13 -5.80 -7.77
CA SER A 47 7.80 -5.95 -7.19
C SER A 47 7.48 -4.92 -6.13
N PHE A 48 6.19 -4.75 -5.93
CA PHE A 48 5.60 -3.95 -4.88
C PHE A 48 4.59 -4.81 -4.12
N ILE A 49 4.82 -5.00 -2.83
CA ILE A 49 3.96 -5.74 -1.93
C ILE A 49 3.30 -4.72 -1.00
N SER A 50 1.98 -4.55 -1.12
CA SER A 50 1.19 -3.71 -0.23
C SER A 50 0.47 -4.57 0.80
N ILE A 51 0.57 -4.22 2.07
CA ILE A 51 -0.05 -4.92 3.21
C ILE A 51 -1.03 -3.97 3.88
N SER A 52 -2.31 -4.33 3.95
CA SER A 52 -3.35 -3.55 4.64
C SER A 52 -3.39 -2.07 4.27
N SER A 53 -3.13 -1.75 3.00
CA SER A 53 -2.98 -0.37 2.54
C SER A 53 -4.34 0.29 2.25
N PRO A 54 -4.63 1.49 2.79
CA PRO A 54 -5.94 2.14 2.65
C PRO A 54 -6.10 2.84 1.29
N PHE A 55 -6.10 2.08 0.19
CA PHE A 55 -6.18 2.60 -1.18
C PHE A 55 -7.47 3.37 -1.50
N GLY A 56 -8.55 3.07 -0.79
CA GLY A 56 -9.82 3.82 -0.83
C GLY A 56 -9.87 5.01 0.13
N GLY A 57 -8.84 5.21 0.96
CA GLY A 57 -8.78 6.25 1.99
C GLY A 57 -9.24 5.76 3.36
N HIS A 58 -9.28 6.66 4.33
CA HIS A 58 -9.57 6.31 5.71
C HIS A 58 -10.54 7.33 6.33
N GLU A 59 -11.66 6.84 6.86
CA GLU A 59 -12.72 7.69 7.41
C GLU A 59 -12.26 8.53 8.60
N ALA A 60 -11.37 8.01 9.44
CA ALA A 60 -10.80 8.80 10.54
C ALA A 60 -9.99 10.01 10.02
N ALA A 61 -9.37 9.92 8.85
CA ALA A 61 -8.71 11.06 8.22
C ALA A 61 -9.71 12.12 7.74
N ARG A 62 -10.89 11.72 7.27
CA ARG A 62 -12.00 12.66 6.97
C ARG A 62 -12.43 13.38 8.23
N SER A 63 -12.74 12.64 9.30
CA SER A 63 -13.11 13.23 10.59
C SER A 63 -12.04 14.19 11.12
N GLY A 64 -10.75 13.83 11.00
CA GLY A 64 -9.65 14.71 11.38
C GLY A 64 -9.56 15.99 10.55
N VAL A 65 -9.93 15.95 9.26
CA VAL A 65 -9.98 17.16 8.41
C VAL A 65 -11.19 18.03 8.76
N ASP A 66 -12.34 17.42 9.02
CA ASP A 66 -13.61 18.13 9.20
C ASP A 66 -13.73 18.77 10.60
N TYR A 67 -13.18 18.13 11.62
CA TYR A 67 -13.46 18.49 13.03
C TYR A 67 -12.23 18.85 13.86
N ALA A 68 -11.00 18.57 13.42
CA ALA A 68 -9.83 18.84 14.27
C ALA A 68 -9.49 20.34 14.29
N PRO A 69 -9.12 20.91 15.46
CA PRO A 69 -8.67 22.31 15.57
C PRO A 69 -7.44 22.62 14.69
N ALA A 70 -6.62 21.61 14.40
CA ALA A 70 -5.49 21.69 13.49
C ALA A 70 -5.43 20.42 12.63
N VAL A 71 -5.39 20.61 11.31
CA VAL A 71 -5.39 19.51 10.34
C VAL A 71 -3.97 19.08 9.99
N ILE A 72 -3.64 17.82 10.27
CA ILE A 72 -2.37 17.22 9.82
C ILE A 72 -2.40 17.07 8.29
N PRO A 73 -1.43 17.61 7.53
CA PRO A 73 -1.46 17.62 6.07
C PRO A 73 -1.69 16.24 5.43
N VAL A 74 -1.15 15.18 6.02
CA VAL A 74 -1.29 13.80 5.50
C VAL A 74 -2.75 13.33 5.49
N TRP A 75 -3.58 13.80 6.42
CA TRP A 75 -4.99 13.41 6.48
C TRP A 75 -5.74 13.83 5.22
N ARG A 76 -5.44 15.02 4.66
CA ARG A 76 -6.05 15.49 3.41
C ARG A 76 -5.81 14.54 2.24
N SER A 77 -4.65 13.90 2.19
CA SER A 77 -4.33 12.90 1.17
C SER A 77 -5.04 11.57 1.41
N MET A 78 -5.37 11.25 2.67
CA MET A 78 -6.02 10.00 3.05
C MET A 78 -7.54 10.08 3.13
N VAL A 79 -8.14 11.27 3.06
CA VAL A 79 -9.60 11.42 2.94
C VAL A 79 -10.09 10.61 1.75
N PRO A 80 -11.14 9.76 1.90
CA PRO A 80 -11.67 9.01 0.77
C PRO A 80 -12.06 9.95 -0.37
N SER A 81 -11.73 9.52 -1.59
CA SER A 81 -11.85 10.33 -2.81
C SER A 81 -10.99 11.59 -2.84
N SER A 82 -9.94 11.75 -2.02
CA SER A 82 -9.00 12.89 -2.14
C SER A 82 -8.38 12.99 -3.54
N ARG A 83 -7.89 14.18 -3.92
CA ARG A 83 -7.17 14.35 -5.20
C ARG A 83 -6.00 13.36 -5.33
N PHE A 84 -5.27 13.13 -4.25
CA PHE A 84 -4.17 12.19 -4.23
C PHE A 84 -4.64 10.77 -4.58
N LEU A 85 -5.63 10.24 -3.84
CA LEU A 85 -6.14 8.89 -4.05
C LEU A 85 -6.77 8.70 -5.42
N ARG A 86 -7.54 9.67 -5.92
CA ARG A 86 -8.16 9.58 -7.26
C ARG A 86 -7.13 9.36 -8.37
N THR A 87 -5.93 9.92 -8.23
CA THR A 87 -4.87 9.82 -9.25
C THR A 87 -3.88 8.67 -9.00
N LEU A 88 -4.02 7.93 -7.90
CA LEU A 88 -3.03 6.96 -7.43
C LEU A 88 -2.92 5.72 -8.34
N PHE A 89 -4.03 5.37 -9.00
CA PHE A 89 -4.15 4.24 -9.93
C PHE A 89 -4.52 4.69 -11.36
N ALA A 90 -4.32 5.99 -11.68
CA ALA A 90 -4.61 6.52 -13.01
C ALA A 90 -3.77 5.85 -14.11
N GLU A 91 -2.54 5.45 -13.76
CA GLU A 91 -1.64 4.66 -14.60
C GLU A 91 -1.35 3.33 -13.90
N PRO A 92 -1.10 2.24 -14.65
CA PRO A 92 -0.60 0.99 -14.09
C PRO A 92 0.79 1.17 -13.44
N PRO A 93 1.26 0.20 -12.63
CA PRO A 93 2.67 0.16 -12.24
C PRO A 93 3.59 0.19 -13.49
N PRO A 94 4.86 0.62 -13.34
CA PRO A 94 5.84 0.52 -14.41
C PRO A 94 5.90 -0.90 -14.99
N ALA A 95 6.17 -1.01 -16.30
CA ALA A 95 6.29 -2.30 -16.96
C ALA A 95 7.33 -3.19 -16.26
N GLY A 96 6.98 -4.46 -16.05
CA GLY A 96 7.83 -5.42 -15.33
C GLY A 96 7.75 -5.34 -13.80
N VAL A 97 6.95 -4.44 -13.23
CA VAL A 97 6.72 -4.37 -11.77
C VAL A 97 5.42 -5.09 -11.39
N ALA A 98 5.54 -6.19 -10.67
CA ALA A 98 4.39 -6.90 -10.13
C ALA A 98 3.88 -6.26 -8.83
N HIS A 99 2.61 -5.85 -8.78
CA HIS A 99 1.96 -5.42 -7.54
C HIS A 99 1.25 -6.61 -6.87
N HIS A 100 1.67 -7.00 -5.67
CA HIS A 100 1.01 -8.00 -4.83
C HIS A 100 0.24 -7.32 -3.70
N LEU A 101 -1.07 -7.53 -3.65
CA LEU A 101 -1.97 -6.94 -2.67
C LEU A 101 -2.30 -7.95 -1.58
N LEU A 102 -1.79 -7.70 -0.38
CA LEU A 102 -2.08 -8.47 0.82
C LEU A 102 -3.00 -7.64 1.72
N PHE A 103 -4.04 -8.26 2.26
CA PHE A 103 -5.02 -7.60 3.11
C PHE A 103 -5.38 -8.45 4.34
N GLY A 104 -5.59 -7.79 5.48
CA GLY A 104 -6.12 -8.40 6.69
C GLY A 104 -7.64 -8.26 6.74
N TYR A 105 -8.32 -9.20 7.38
CA TYR A 105 -9.77 -9.15 7.60
C TYR A 105 -10.20 -9.54 9.01
N ARG A 106 -9.26 -9.76 9.94
CA ARG A 106 -9.62 -10.00 11.34
C ARG A 106 -10.00 -8.68 11.98
N ASN A 107 -11.24 -8.63 12.45
CA ASN A 107 -11.78 -7.47 13.14
C ASN A 107 -12.26 -7.91 14.53
N ASN A 108 -11.51 -7.51 15.56
CA ASN A 108 -11.78 -7.89 16.95
C ASN A 108 -12.89 -7.03 17.61
N ALA A 109 -13.54 -6.12 16.87
CA ALA A 109 -14.59 -5.29 17.41
C ALA A 109 -15.90 -6.08 17.62
N VAL A 110 -16.44 -6.01 18.83
CA VAL A 110 -17.55 -6.86 19.32
C VAL A 110 -18.92 -6.45 18.76
N VAL A 111 -19.11 -5.21 18.30
CA VAL A 111 -20.41 -4.71 17.80
C VAL A 111 -20.24 -3.78 16.59
N GLY A 112 -21.08 -3.98 15.57
CA GLY A 112 -21.38 -2.96 14.55
C GLY A 112 -20.23 -2.54 13.63
N SER A 113 -19.14 -3.31 13.58
CA SER A 113 -17.97 -2.96 12.79
C SER A 113 -18.10 -3.53 11.37
N GLY A 114 -17.99 -2.66 10.36
CA GLY A 114 -17.92 -3.10 8.97
C GLY A 114 -16.72 -4.02 8.73
N SER A 115 -16.71 -4.74 7.61
CA SER A 115 -15.59 -5.62 7.26
C SER A 115 -14.30 -4.80 7.18
N SER A 116 -13.30 -5.16 7.99
CA SER A 116 -12.04 -4.43 8.16
C SER A 116 -10.97 -5.35 8.75
N ASP A 117 -9.74 -4.85 8.87
CA ASP A 117 -8.67 -5.48 9.69
C ASP A 117 -8.60 -4.88 11.11
N GLY A 118 -9.70 -4.31 11.60
CA GLY A 118 -9.75 -3.57 12.86
C GLY A 118 -9.26 -2.12 12.78
N THR A 119 -8.60 -1.72 11.68
CA THR A 119 -8.20 -0.32 11.43
C THR A 119 -8.73 0.18 10.08
N VAL A 120 -8.39 -0.50 8.99
CA VAL A 120 -8.73 -0.13 7.61
C VAL A 120 -9.88 -1.00 7.11
N SER A 121 -10.93 -0.37 6.56
CA SER A 121 -12.05 -1.11 5.97
C SER A 121 -11.59 -1.96 4.78
N LEU A 122 -12.21 -3.12 4.59
CA LEU A 122 -11.94 -3.97 3.42
C LEU A 122 -12.24 -3.23 2.12
N SER A 123 -13.28 -2.38 2.07
CA SER A 123 -13.58 -1.55 0.91
C SER A 123 -12.43 -0.61 0.53
N SER A 124 -11.64 -0.17 1.53
CA SER A 124 -10.47 0.68 1.30
C SER A 124 -9.23 -0.14 0.92
N GLN A 125 -9.01 -1.28 1.59
CA GLN A 125 -7.92 -2.20 1.24
C GLN A 125 -8.08 -2.77 -0.17
N LEU A 126 -9.31 -3.12 -0.55
CA LEU A 126 -9.70 -3.76 -1.80
C LEU A 126 -10.34 -2.77 -2.77
N ARG A 127 -9.84 -1.54 -2.86
CA ARG A 127 -10.28 -0.61 -3.90
C ARG A 127 -10.23 -1.28 -5.28
N PRO A 128 -11.27 -1.17 -6.13
CA PRO A 128 -11.34 -1.92 -7.39
C PRO A 128 -10.11 -1.74 -8.29
N GLU A 129 -9.62 -0.50 -8.46
CA GLU A 129 -8.46 -0.24 -9.31
C GLU A 129 -7.16 -0.84 -8.75
N ALA A 130 -7.04 -0.98 -7.43
CA ALA A 130 -5.92 -1.66 -6.80
C ALA A 130 -5.95 -3.17 -7.05
N GLN A 131 -7.14 -3.78 -7.00
CA GLN A 131 -7.33 -5.19 -7.32
C GLN A 131 -7.06 -5.47 -8.80
N ASN A 132 -7.62 -4.66 -9.69
CA ASN A 132 -7.50 -4.83 -11.13
C ASN A 132 -6.06 -4.70 -11.65
N GLN A 133 -5.21 -3.93 -10.95
CA GLN A 133 -3.80 -3.74 -11.33
C GLN A 133 -2.84 -4.62 -10.54
N ALA A 134 -3.34 -5.42 -9.59
CA ALA A 134 -2.52 -6.34 -8.83
C ALA A 134 -2.26 -7.62 -9.63
N ALA A 135 -1.01 -8.09 -9.61
CA ALA A 135 -0.62 -9.41 -10.10
C ALA A 135 -1.15 -10.53 -9.20
N SER A 136 -1.33 -10.28 -7.90
CA SER A 136 -2.02 -11.18 -6.99
C SER A 136 -2.74 -10.42 -5.88
N VAL A 137 -3.83 -11.02 -5.39
CA VAL A 137 -4.61 -10.53 -4.25
C VAL A 137 -4.73 -11.69 -3.25
N ARG A 138 -4.32 -11.48 -2.00
CA ARG A 138 -4.39 -12.52 -0.95
C ARG A 138 -4.85 -11.95 0.38
N GLY A 139 -5.87 -12.57 0.96
CA GLY A 139 -6.38 -12.23 2.29
C GLY A 139 -5.75 -13.10 3.38
N PHE A 140 -5.63 -12.54 4.57
CA PHE A 140 -5.19 -13.25 5.78
C PHE A 140 -6.16 -12.95 6.92
N ASP A 141 -6.48 -13.97 7.72
CA ASP A 141 -7.22 -13.81 8.98
C ASP A 141 -6.28 -13.18 10.02
N GLU A 142 -5.89 -11.93 9.79
CA GLU A 142 -5.03 -11.14 10.64
C GLU A 142 -5.60 -9.72 10.74
N ASP A 143 -5.31 -9.06 11.85
CA ASP A 143 -5.68 -7.66 12.06
C ASP A 143 -4.59 -6.74 11.48
N HIS A 144 -4.81 -5.43 11.59
CA HIS A 144 -3.94 -4.43 10.99
C HIS A 144 -2.48 -4.55 11.45
N MET A 145 -2.24 -5.05 12.66
CA MET A 145 -0.91 -5.16 13.25
C MET A 145 -0.39 -6.60 13.22
N SER A 146 -1.22 -7.58 13.55
CA SER A 146 -0.80 -8.99 13.62
C SER A 146 -0.33 -9.55 12.28
N ILE A 147 -0.80 -8.98 11.17
CA ILE A 147 -0.37 -9.33 9.80
C ILE A 147 1.14 -9.15 9.57
N LEU A 148 1.82 -8.31 10.37
CA LEU A 148 3.26 -8.05 10.22
C LEU A 148 4.14 -9.17 10.82
N ASP A 149 3.64 -9.87 11.84
CA ASP A 149 4.39 -10.89 12.58
C ASP A 149 3.90 -12.32 12.26
N ALA A 150 2.82 -12.43 11.49
CA ALA A 150 2.22 -13.71 11.12
C ALA A 150 3.16 -14.54 10.23
N VAL A 151 3.52 -15.73 10.70
CA VAL A 151 4.43 -16.66 10.01
C VAL A 151 3.95 -16.99 8.60
N GLU A 152 2.65 -17.17 8.39
CA GLU A 152 2.09 -17.43 7.06
C GLU A 152 2.30 -16.25 6.11
N VAL A 153 2.11 -15.02 6.60
CA VAL A 153 2.27 -13.78 5.82
C VAL A 153 3.73 -13.61 5.43
N LEU A 154 4.65 -13.70 6.39
CA LEU A 154 6.09 -13.61 6.15
C LEU A 154 6.57 -14.69 5.17
N GLY A 155 6.08 -15.92 5.34
CA GLY A 155 6.38 -17.01 4.42
C GLY A 155 5.85 -16.77 3.01
N TYR A 156 4.67 -16.14 2.86
CA TYR A 156 4.15 -15.75 1.54
C TYR A 156 4.97 -14.61 0.92
N ILE A 157 5.34 -13.59 1.70
CA ILE A 157 6.19 -12.48 1.24
C ILE A 157 7.52 -13.01 0.74
N ASN A 158 8.22 -13.87 1.49
CA ASN A 158 9.51 -14.42 1.07
C ASN A 158 9.42 -15.17 -0.26
N ARG A 159 8.35 -15.96 -0.48
CA ARG A 159 8.11 -16.61 -1.79
C ARG A 159 7.94 -15.60 -2.93
N LEU A 160 7.28 -14.46 -2.68
CA LEU A 160 7.13 -13.40 -3.68
C LEU A 160 8.45 -12.67 -3.96
N LEU A 161 9.33 -12.56 -2.96
CA LEU A 161 10.65 -11.93 -3.12
C LEU A 161 11.64 -12.85 -3.87
N GLU A 162 11.49 -14.17 -3.75
CA GLU A 162 12.33 -15.16 -4.43
C GLU A 162 11.86 -15.48 -5.86
N ALA A 163 10.60 -15.18 -6.19
CA ALA A 163 10.05 -15.35 -7.52
C ALA A 163 10.73 -14.37 -8.50
N ARG A 164 11.61 -14.91 -9.35
CA ARG A 164 12.27 -14.17 -10.44
C ARG A 164 11.39 -14.10 -11.68
#